data_AF-A0A2N2KDD7-F1
#
_entry.id   AF-A0A2N2KDD7-F1
#
_cell.length_a   1.000
_cell.length_b   1.000
_cell.length_c   1.000
_cell.angle_alpha   90.00
_cell.angle_beta   90.00
_cell.angle_gamma   90.00
#
_symmetry.space_group_name_H-M   'P 1'
#
loop_
_entity.id
_entity.type
_entity.pdbx_description
1 polymer ?
#
loop_
_entity_poly.entity_id
_entity_poly.type
_entity_poly.pdbx_seq_one_letter_code
_entity_poly.pdbx_strand_id
1 'polypeptide(L)'
;MNVVLIGYRATGKSTVGKILSTKLKIAFCDTDLLVEKKMAMPIREIVALHGWDYFRIKEKETIKTLTKKKSAIIATGGGVVLDQENVNLLKQTSVIIWLNAPVPDIVKRLSKDAQSKAIRPQFTTGNIAEETVDVMKQRLPLYEGAADYIVDTTGK
;
A
#
# COMPACT_ATOMS: atom_id res chain seq x y z
N MET A 1 -9.18 17.95 -2.46
CA MET A 1 -9.39 16.72 -1.68
C MET A 1 -8.56 15.62 -2.32
N ASN A 2 -7.89 14.78 -1.55
CA ASN A 2 -7.10 13.66 -2.08
C ASN A 2 -7.95 12.37 -2.13
N VAL A 3 -7.52 11.40 -2.93
CA VAL A 3 -8.07 10.04 -2.93
C VAL A 3 -6.95 9.10 -2.54
N VAL A 4 -7.15 8.33 -1.47
CA VAL A 4 -6.17 7.39 -0.94
C VAL A 4 -6.64 5.98 -1.24
N LEU A 5 -5.77 5.17 -1.84
CA LEU A 5 -6.00 3.75 -2.08
C LEU A 5 -5.25 2.96 -1.00
N ILE A 6 -6.00 2.22 -0.19
CA ILE A 6 -5.49 1.26 0.80
C ILE A 6 -5.83 -0.18 0.39
N GLY A 7 -5.21 -1.15 1.06
CA GLY A 7 -5.38 -2.57 0.82
C GLY A 7 -4.05 -3.31 0.75
N TYR A 8 -4.12 -4.63 0.78
CA TYR A 8 -2.93 -5.47 0.80
C TYR A 8 -2.12 -5.36 -0.49
N ARG A 9 -0.87 -5.85 -0.48
CA ARG A 9 -0.09 -5.91 -1.71
C ARG A 9 -0.82 -6.79 -2.74
N ALA A 10 -0.58 -6.51 -4.02
CA ALA A 10 -1.28 -7.17 -5.14
C ALA A 10 -2.81 -7.00 -5.20
N THR A 11 -3.40 -6.01 -4.49
CA THR A 11 -4.81 -5.62 -4.69
C THR A 11 -5.04 -4.60 -5.81
N GLY A 12 -4.00 -4.25 -6.58
CA GLY A 12 -4.13 -3.39 -7.76
C GLY A 12 -4.06 -1.87 -7.49
N LYS A 13 -3.69 -1.43 -6.28
CA LYS A 13 -3.61 0.01 -5.92
C LYS A 13 -2.84 0.86 -6.92
N SER A 14 -1.63 0.45 -7.32
CA SER A 14 -0.82 1.24 -8.26
C SER A 14 -1.42 1.23 -9.67
N THR A 15 -2.07 0.13 -10.08
CA THR A 15 -2.78 0.04 -11.38
C THR A 15 -4.00 0.95 -11.41
N VAL A 16 -4.91 0.79 -10.44
CA VAL A 16 -6.11 1.62 -10.31
C VAL A 16 -5.73 3.09 -10.14
N GLY A 17 -4.73 3.39 -9.31
CA GLY A 17 -4.29 4.76 -9.06
C GLY A 17 -3.77 5.47 -10.31
N LYS A 18 -3.00 4.78 -11.17
CA LYS A 18 -2.56 5.32 -12.46
C LYS A 18 -3.74 5.57 -13.40
N ILE A 19 -4.70 4.64 -13.49
CA ILE A 19 -5.89 4.80 -14.32
C ILE A 19 -6.73 6.00 -13.85
N LEU A 20 -6.97 6.11 -12.54
CA LEU A 20 -7.71 7.23 -11.95
C LEU A 20 -7.00 8.57 -12.20
N SER A 21 -5.68 8.61 -12.03
CA SER A 21 -4.86 9.80 -12.29
C SER A 21 -5.01 10.29 -13.74
N THR A 22 -4.94 9.39 -14.72
CA THR A 22 -5.15 9.73 -16.13
C THR A 22 -6.56 10.23 -16.40
N LYS A 23 -7.59 9.54 -15.89
CA LYS A 23 -9.00 9.90 -16.12
C LYS A 23 -9.37 11.24 -15.49
N LEU A 24 -8.89 11.49 -14.28
CA LEU A 24 -9.21 12.68 -13.49
C LEU A 24 -8.22 13.83 -13.70
N LYS A 25 -7.15 13.61 -14.47
CA LYS A 25 -6.08 14.58 -14.74
C LYS A 25 -5.45 15.16 -13.47
N ILE A 26 -5.26 14.31 -12.47
CA ILE A 26 -4.62 14.67 -11.19
C ILE A 26 -3.43 13.78 -10.91
N ALA A 27 -2.49 14.24 -10.07
CA ALA A 27 -1.23 13.54 -9.86
C ALA A 27 -1.41 12.18 -9.16
N PHE A 28 -0.64 11.18 -9.59
CA PHE A 28 -0.50 9.89 -8.89
C PHE A 28 0.76 9.88 -8.02
N CYS A 29 0.65 9.37 -6.80
CA CYS A 29 1.74 9.18 -5.85
C CYS A 29 1.66 7.77 -5.27
N ASP A 30 2.77 7.04 -5.24
CA ASP A 30 2.89 5.74 -4.57
C ASP A 30 3.85 5.92 -3.38
N THR A 31 3.37 5.66 -2.16
CA THR A 31 4.16 5.93 -0.93
C THR A 31 5.43 5.10 -0.87
N ASP A 32 5.36 3.84 -1.32
CA ASP A 32 6.51 2.93 -1.32
C ASP A 32 7.60 3.49 -2.26
N LEU A 33 7.21 3.87 -3.49
CA LEU A 33 8.14 4.43 -4.48
C LEU A 33 8.71 5.78 -4.03
N LEU A 34 7.92 6.59 -3.31
CA LEU A 34 8.39 7.86 -2.77
C LEU A 34 9.41 7.68 -1.65
N VAL A 35 9.23 6.66 -0.79
CA VAL A 35 10.23 6.30 0.22
C VAL A 35 11.50 5.80 -0.45
N GLU A 36 11.41 4.89 -1.42
CA GLU A 36 12.57 4.38 -2.17
C GLU A 36 13.33 5.50 -2.86
N LYS A 37 12.61 6.43 -3.51
CA LYS A 37 13.21 7.58 -4.19
C LYS A 37 13.92 8.52 -3.21
N LYS A 38 13.34 8.79 -2.04
CA LYS A 38 13.95 9.66 -1.02
C LYS A 38 15.21 9.03 -0.41
N MET A 39 15.19 7.71 -0.24
CA MET A 39 16.31 6.97 0.34
C MET A 39 17.37 6.57 -0.70
N ALA A 40 17.07 6.70 -1.99
CA ALA A 40 17.88 6.21 -3.10
C ALA A 40 18.21 4.69 -2.98
N MET A 41 17.29 3.92 -2.39
CA MET A 41 17.43 2.47 -2.21
C MET A 41 16.07 1.78 -2.19
N PRO A 42 15.97 0.52 -2.65
CA PRO A 42 14.74 -0.25 -2.59
C PRO A 42 14.35 -0.59 -1.15
N ILE A 43 13.05 -0.78 -0.88
CA ILE A 43 12.53 -1.10 0.46
C ILE A 43 13.23 -2.32 1.06
N ARG A 44 13.58 -3.31 0.23
CA ARG A 44 14.30 -4.50 0.69
C ARG A 44 15.64 -4.19 1.33
N GLU A 45 16.37 -3.22 0.78
CA GLU A 45 17.68 -2.81 1.30
C GLU A 45 17.51 -1.90 2.51
N ILE A 46 16.50 -1.00 2.49
CA ILE A 46 16.14 -0.20 3.67
C ILE A 46 15.88 -1.11 4.88
N VAL A 47 15.04 -2.13 4.71
CA VAL A 47 14.67 -3.04 5.80
C VAL A 47 15.84 -3.93 6.21
N ALA A 48 16.66 -4.41 5.26
CA ALA A 48 17.83 -5.23 5.57
C ALA A 48 18.89 -4.45 6.38
N LEU A 49 19.08 -3.16 6.10
CA LEU A 49 20.09 -2.32 6.74
C LEU A 49 19.59 -1.65 8.04
N HIS A 50 18.32 -1.25 8.09
CA HIS A 50 17.78 -0.39 9.13
C HIS A 50 16.55 -0.96 9.85
N GLY A 51 16.02 -2.10 9.39
CA GLY A 51 14.83 -2.73 9.97
C GLY A 51 13.50 -2.07 9.57
N TRP A 52 12.41 -2.71 9.98
CA TRP A 52 11.05 -2.27 9.67
C TRP A 52 10.68 -0.97 10.39
N ASP A 53 11.14 -0.76 11.62
CA ASP A 53 10.81 0.44 12.39
C ASP A 53 11.31 1.71 11.70
N TYR A 54 12.52 1.65 11.14
CA TYR A 54 13.07 2.74 10.35
C TYR A 54 12.23 3.01 9.09
N PHE A 55 11.85 1.96 8.36
CA PHE A 55 10.94 2.11 7.21
C PHE A 55 9.62 2.76 7.62
N ARG A 56 9.04 2.40 8.77
CA ARG A 56 7.79 3.00 9.27
C ARG A 56 7.93 4.48 9.58
N ILE A 57 9.08 4.91 10.12
CA ILE A 57 9.37 6.35 10.29
C ILE A 57 9.33 7.07 8.94
N LYS A 58 9.97 6.51 7.90
CA LYS A 58 10.00 7.10 6.55
C LYS A 58 8.67 7.05 5.82
N GLU A 59 7.87 6.01 6.04
CA GLU A 59 6.49 5.91 5.56
C GLU A 59 5.64 7.05 6.17
N LYS A 60 5.74 7.25 7.49
CA LYS A 60 5.02 8.30 8.23
C LYS A 60 5.41 9.71 7.78
N GLU A 61 6.70 10.00 7.64
CA GLU A 61 7.20 11.28 7.09
C GLU A 61 6.65 11.53 5.67
N THR A 62 6.57 10.49 4.85
CA THR A 62 6.04 10.57 3.48
C THR A 62 4.55 10.84 3.47
N ILE A 63 3.77 10.17 4.32
CA ILE A 63 2.33 10.42 4.48
C ILE A 63 2.08 11.86 4.92
N LYS A 64 2.79 12.35 5.95
CA LYS A 64 2.72 13.75 6.41
C LYS A 64 3.01 14.77 5.31
N THR A 65 3.86 14.42 4.36
CA THR A 65 4.16 15.27 3.20
C THR A 65 3.02 15.24 2.18
N LEU A 66 2.47 14.06 1.91
CA LEU A 66 1.41 13.87 0.91
C LEU A 66 0.06 14.45 1.33
N THR A 67 -0.27 14.42 2.62
CA THR A 67 -1.52 15.02 3.13
C THR A 67 -1.58 16.53 2.93
N LYS A 68 -0.43 17.19 2.77
CA LYS A 68 -0.35 18.63 2.42
C LYS A 68 -0.60 18.92 0.94
N LYS A 69 -0.56 17.91 0.07
CA LYS A 69 -0.87 18.09 -1.36
C LYS A 69 -2.38 18.27 -1.54
N LYS A 70 -2.76 19.05 -2.55
CA LYS A 70 -4.15 19.17 -3.00
C LYS A 70 -4.34 18.37 -4.28
N SER A 71 -5.40 17.57 -4.31
CA SER A 71 -5.87 16.85 -5.50
C SER A 71 -4.86 15.86 -6.05
N ALA A 72 -4.54 14.83 -5.25
CA ALA A 72 -3.70 13.71 -5.65
C ALA A 72 -4.39 12.36 -5.40
N ILE A 73 -4.07 11.37 -6.25
CA ILE A 73 -4.31 9.95 -6.00
C ILE A 73 -3.09 9.37 -5.28
N ILE A 74 -3.28 8.80 -4.10
CA ILE A 74 -2.20 8.27 -3.26
C ILE A 74 -2.40 6.76 -3.10
N ALA A 75 -1.55 5.94 -3.71
CA ALA A 75 -1.44 4.52 -3.39
C ALA A 75 -0.51 4.33 -2.20
N THR A 76 -0.98 3.61 -1.19
CA THR A 76 -0.23 3.38 0.05
C THR A 76 0.45 2.01 0.10
N GLY A 77 1.46 1.87 0.93
CA GLY A 77 2.00 0.57 1.33
C GLY A 77 0.96 -0.23 2.12
N GLY A 78 0.95 -1.56 1.97
CA GLY A 78 -0.05 -2.41 2.64
C GLY A 78 0.05 -2.44 4.17
N GLY A 79 1.06 -1.79 4.76
CA GLY A 79 1.21 -1.65 6.21
C GLY A 79 0.71 -0.31 6.77
N VAL A 80 0.23 0.62 5.92
CA VAL A 80 -0.13 1.97 6.35
C VAL A 80 -1.16 2.00 7.48
N VAL A 81 -2.09 1.03 7.47
CA VAL A 81 -3.19 0.93 8.43
C VAL A 81 -2.74 0.44 9.81
N LEU A 82 -1.49 0.02 9.96
CA LEU A 82 -0.93 -0.40 11.25
C LEU A 82 -0.61 0.79 12.16
N ASP A 83 -0.45 2.00 11.61
CA ASP A 83 -0.23 3.23 12.37
C ASP A 83 -1.50 4.07 12.34
N GLN A 84 -2.17 4.19 13.50
CA GLN A 84 -3.40 4.95 13.63
C GLN A 84 -3.21 6.45 13.33
N GLU A 85 -2.03 7.02 13.59
CA GLU A 85 -1.73 8.40 13.25
C GLU A 85 -1.71 8.59 11.73
N ASN A 86 -1.16 7.64 10.98
CA ASN A 86 -1.20 7.66 9.51
C ASN A 86 -2.64 7.65 9.00
N VAL A 87 -3.48 6.75 9.54
CA VAL A 87 -4.89 6.68 9.16
C VAL A 87 -5.62 7.99 9.46
N ASN A 88 -5.42 8.55 10.66
CA ASN A 88 -6.05 9.81 11.06
C ASN A 88 -5.62 10.98 10.15
N LEU A 89 -4.34 11.10 9.83
CA LEU A 89 -3.82 12.13 8.93
C LEU A 89 -4.40 12.02 7.51
N LEU A 90 -4.56 10.79 7.01
CA LEU A 90 -5.15 10.54 5.70
C LEU A 90 -6.64 10.90 5.69
N LYS A 91 -7.41 10.48 6.71
CA LYS A 91 -8.85 10.78 6.84
C LYS A 91 -9.15 12.28 6.91
N GLN A 92 -8.25 13.08 7.50
CA GLN A 92 -8.45 14.54 7.59
C GLN A 92 -8.42 15.26 6.23
N THR A 93 -7.80 14.68 5.21
CA THR A 93 -7.47 15.38 3.95
C THR A 93 -7.91 14.64 2.69
N SER A 94 -8.44 13.42 2.86
CA SER A 94 -8.65 12.48 1.77
C SER A 94 -9.89 11.63 1.97
N VAL A 95 -10.44 11.12 0.87
CA VAL A 95 -11.33 9.96 0.88
C VAL A 95 -10.48 8.70 0.78
N ILE A 96 -10.70 7.74 1.67
CA ILE A 96 -9.99 6.46 1.73
C ILE A 96 -10.81 5.37 1.06
N ILE A 97 -10.27 4.79 0.00
CA ILE A 97 -10.86 3.68 -0.75
C ILE A 97 -10.02 2.43 -0.51
N TRP A 98 -10.64 1.40 0.05
CA TRP A 98 -10.02 0.08 0.19
C TRP A 98 -10.27 -0.76 -1.07
N LEU A 99 -9.20 -1.14 -1.74
CA LEU A 99 -9.23 -2.18 -2.77
C LEU A 99 -9.08 -3.54 -2.10
N ASN A 100 -10.20 -4.25 -1.99
CA ASN A 100 -10.27 -5.57 -1.39
C ASN A 100 -10.09 -6.65 -2.46
N ALA A 101 -9.31 -7.68 -2.14
CA ALA A 101 -9.15 -8.87 -2.98
C ALA A 101 -9.05 -10.10 -2.07
N PRO A 102 -9.63 -11.24 -2.48
CA PRO A 102 -9.54 -12.45 -1.70
C PRO A 102 -8.10 -13.00 -1.73
N VAL A 103 -7.69 -13.67 -0.66
CA VAL A 103 -6.33 -14.23 -0.51
C VAL A 103 -5.88 -15.04 -1.73
N PRO A 104 -6.69 -15.94 -2.32
CA PRO A 104 -6.26 -16.71 -3.50
C PRO A 104 -5.83 -15.83 -4.68
N ASP A 105 -6.54 -14.72 -4.92
CA ASP A 105 -6.20 -13.78 -5.99
C ASP A 105 -4.91 -13.02 -5.68
N ILE A 106 -4.74 -12.60 -4.42
CA ILE A 106 -3.51 -11.95 -3.94
C ILE A 106 -2.32 -12.89 -4.16
N VAL A 107 -2.41 -14.13 -3.69
CA VAL A 107 -1.33 -15.13 -3.81
C VAL A 107 -1.03 -15.40 -5.29
N LYS A 108 -2.06 -15.60 -6.11
CA LYS A 108 -1.89 -15.80 -7.56
C LYS A 108 -1.15 -14.64 -8.23
N ARG A 109 -1.49 -13.40 -7.88
CA ARG A 109 -0.81 -12.19 -8.41
C ARG A 109 0.63 -12.08 -7.89
N LEU A 110 0.86 -12.31 -6.60
CA LEU A 110 2.20 -12.31 -6.01
C LEU A 110 3.12 -13.38 -6.63
N SER A 111 2.61 -14.58 -6.88
CA SER A 111 3.39 -15.65 -7.52
C SER A 111 3.78 -15.32 -8.96
N LYS A 112 2.92 -14.63 -9.71
CA LYS A 112 3.27 -14.11 -11.05
C LYS A 112 4.33 -13.01 -10.97
N ASP A 113 4.20 -12.09 -10.02
CA ASP A 113 5.17 -11.02 -9.82
C ASP A 113 6.55 -11.56 -9.39
N ALA A 114 6.60 -12.62 -8.58
CA ALA A 114 7.85 -13.27 -8.16
C ALA A 114 8.60 -13.95 -9.32
N GLN A 115 7.89 -14.33 -10.39
CA GLN A 115 8.50 -14.81 -11.64
C GLN A 115 9.05 -13.67 -12.50
N SER A 116 8.66 -12.42 -12.22
CA SER A 116 9.21 -11.22 -12.83
C SER A 116 10.35 -10.67 -11.96
N LYS A 117 11.45 -10.19 -12.55
CA LYS A 117 12.72 -9.82 -11.87
C LYS A 117 12.64 -8.61 -10.89
N ALA A 118 11.46 -8.19 -10.43
CA ALA A 118 11.23 -7.03 -9.56
C ALA A 118 10.91 -7.45 -8.12
N ILE A 119 11.88 -8.03 -7.39
CA ILE A 119 11.63 -8.62 -6.08
C ILE A 119 11.73 -7.58 -4.95
N ARG A 120 10.56 -7.24 -4.39
CA ARG A 120 10.39 -6.78 -2.99
C ARG A 120 10.54 -8.02 -2.06
N PRO A 121 11.13 -7.90 -0.87
CA PRO A 121 11.53 -9.06 -0.08
C PRO A 121 10.31 -9.80 0.47
N GLN A 122 10.44 -11.12 0.61
CA GLN A 122 9.52 -11.98 1.34
C GLN A 122 9.60 -11.65 2.83
N PHE A 123 8.50 -11.78 3.57
CA PHE A 123 8.50 -11.48 5.00
C PHE A 123 9.09 -12.66 5.82
N THR A 124 9.07 -13.90 5.30
CA THR A 124 9.70 -15.11 5.88
C THR A 124 10.00 -16.21 4.84
N THR A 125 10.74 -17.26 5.21
CA THR A 125 11.02 -18.49 4.41
C THR A 125 9.81 -19.45 4.26
N GLY A 126 8.60 -19.03 4.63
CA GLY A 126 7.39 -19.85 4.64
C GLY A 126 6.61 -19.85 3.31
N ASN A 127 5.52 -20.63 3.28
CA ASN A 127 4.55 -20.64 2.18
C ASN A 127 3.87 -19.26 2.07
N ILE A 128 4.09 -18.55 0.96
CA ILE A 128 3.51 -17.22 0.67
C ILE A 128 2.01 -17.17 0.94
N ALA A 129 1.30 -18.28 0.71
CA ALA A 129 -0.13 -18.37 0.97
C ALA A 129 -0.46 -18.26 2.47
N GLU A 130 0.23 -19.03 3.32
CA GLU A 130 0.00 -19.04 4.77
C GLU A 130 0.34 -17.68 5.38
N GLU A 131 1.49 -17.11 5.02
CA GLU A 131 1.90 -15.77 5.46
C GLU A 131 0.88 -14.69 5.03
N THR A 132 0.38 -14.78 3.79
CA THR A 132 -0.64 -13.85 3.30
C THR A 132 -1.93 -13.99 4.11
N VAL A 133 -2.36 -15.21 4.44
CA VAL A 133 -3.54 -15.45 5.27
C VAL A 133 -3.38 -14.81 6.65
N ASP A 134 -2.26 -15.05 7.32
CA ASP A 134 -2.06 -14.57 8.70
C ASP A 134 -1.95 -13.05 8.78
N VAL A 135 -1.22 -12.44 7.84
CA VAL A 135 -1.13 -10.98 7.76
C VAL A 135 -2.47 -10.36 7.38
N MET A 136 -3.23 -10.98 6.47
CA MET A 136 -4.57 -10.49 6.10
C MET A 136 -5.54 -10.56 7.26
N LYS A 137 -5.55 -11.66 8.04
CA LYS A 137 -6.41 -11.78 9.24
C LYS A 137 -6.18 -10.62 10.21
N GLN A 138 -4.93 -10.22 10.43
CA GLN A 138 -4.60 -9.11 11.31
C GLN A 138 -4.99 -7.74 10.74
N ARG A 139 -4.87 -7.55 9.42
CA ARG A 139 -5.06 -6.24 8.77
C ARG A 139 -6.49 -5.98 8.29
N LEU A 140 -7.31 -7.02 8.11
CA LEU A 140 -8.68 -6.89 7.63
C LEU A 140 -9.53 -5.93 8.48
N PRO A 141 -9.62 -6.06 9.83
CA PRO A 141 -10.38 -5.10 10.64
C PRO A 141 -9.80 -3.68 10.57
N LEU A 142 -8.50 -3.54 10.34
CA LEU A 142 -7.85 -2.23 10.20
C LEU A 142 -8.17 -1.58 8.85
N TYR A 143 -8.23 -2.35 7.77
CA TYR A 143 -8.69 -1.85 6.46
C TYR A 143 -10.16 -1.43 6.52
N GLU A 144 -11.02 -2.26 7.14
CA GLU A 144 -12.43 -1.95 7.33
C GLU A 144 -12.63 -0.67 8.13
N GLY A 145 -11.95 -0.52 9.27
CA GLY A 145 -12.06 0.68 10.11
C GLY A 145 -11.46 1.94 9.47
N ALA A 146 -10.50 1.78 8.55
CA ALA A 146 -9.87 2.90 7.86
C ALA A 146 -10.65 3.38 6.61
N ALA A 147 -11.40 2.51 5.95
CA ALA A 147 -12.02 2.80 4.66
C ALA A 147 -13.30 3.66 4.79
N ASP A 148 -13.45 4.63 3.88
CA ASP A 148 -14.73 5.29 3.63
C ASP A 148 -15.54 4.53 2.57
N TYR A 149 -14.83 3.93 1.60
CA TYR A 149 -15.42 3.08 0.56
C TYR A 149 -14.63 1.80 0.38
N ILE A 150 -15.33 0.71 0.06
CA ILE A 150 -14.74 -0.59 -0.24
C ILE A 150 -15.06 -0.92 -1.69
N VAL A 151 -14.03 -1.32 -2.44
CA VAL A 151 -14.15 -1.78 -3.82
C VAL A 151 -13.60 -3.19 -3.91
N ASP A 152 -14.47 -4.13 -4.29
CA ASP A 152 -14.09 -5.51 -4.55
C ASP A 152 -13.36 -5.62 -5.90
N THR A 153 -12.20 -6.27 -5.88
CA THR A 153 -11.33 -6.53 -7.04
C THR A 153 -11.18 -8.03 -7.34
N THR A 154 -12.10 -8.86 -6.82
CA THR A 154 -12.17 -10.31 -7.07
C THR A 154 -12.24 -10.62 -8.56
N GLY A 155 -11.42 -11.55 -9.02
CA GLY A 155 -11.39 -12.04 -10.40
C GLY A 155 -10.93 -11.01 -11.44
N LYS A 156 -10.37 -9.88 -11.02
CA LYS A 156 -9.83 -8.83 -11.90
C LYS A 156 -8.33 -8.95 -12.16
#